data_AF-A0A5D4JFS0-F1
#
_entry.id   AF-A0A5D4JFS0-F1
#
_cell.length_a   1.000
_cell.length_b   1.000
_cell.length_c   1.000
_cell.angle_alpha   90.00
_cell.angle_beta   90.00
_cell.angle_gamma   90.00
#
_symmetry.space_group_name_H-M   'P 1'
#
loop_
_entity.id
_entity.type
_entity.pdbx_description
1 polymer ?
#
loop_
_entity_poly.entity_id
_entity_poly.type
_entity_poly.pdbx_seq_one_letter_code
_entity_poly.pdbx_strand_id
1 'polypeptide(L)'
;MTGAEKHAPAAHSTLDALWVLYDRVLRVTPDTVDDPGRDRFLLSKGHGPMAYYAVLAARGFFDQALLPGFGAYDSPLGHHPDRLLVPGAEIGSGSLGHGLPLAVGTVLGLRAQGLTDPRVWVLIGDAELDEGSNHEAIAHAGPAGLEQLHTLVIDNASATHGWPGGIASRFASAGWDAVTVDGRDHEALHQAFTTPHPGKPLAVVARVEPKN
;
A
#
# COMPACT_ATOMS: atom_id res chain seq x y z
N MET A 1 2.77 19.96 -8.03
CA MET A 1 3.01 18.88 -9.02
C MET A 1 1.98 19.02 -10.12
N THR A 2 2.38 19.55 -11.27
CA THR A 2 1.51 19.74 -12.45
C THR A 2 2.22 19.08 -13.61
N GLY A 3 1.71 17.97 -14.14
CA GLY A 3 2.44 17.26 -15.19
C GLY A 3 1.89 15.93 -15.71
N ALA A 4 0.86 15.34 -15.11
CA ALA A 4 0.15 14.21 -15.72
C ALA A 4 -1.32 14.23 -15.33
N GLU A 5 -2.16 14.90 -16.12
CA GLU A 5 -3.63 14.86 -15.97
C GLU A 5 -4.16 13.42 -15.90
N LYS A 6 -3.47 12.45 -16.53
CA LYS A 6 -3.79 11.02 -16.50
C LYS A 6 -3.62 10.35 -15.13
N HIS A 7 -2.85 10.93 -14.20
CA HIS A 7 -2.54 10.32 -12.89
C HIS A 7 -3.00 11.16 -11.69
N ALA A 8 -3.53 12.38 -11.90
CA ALA A 8 -4.08 13.20 -10.83
C ALA A 8 -5.22 12.49 -10.06
N PRO A 9 -6.19 11.80 -10.72
CA PRO A 9 -7.23 11.08 -10.00
C PRO A 9 -6.68 9.97 -9.09
N ALA A 10 -5.63 9.27 -9.54
CA ALA A 10 -4.98 8.20 -8.77
C ALA A 10 -4.20 8.74 -7.55
N ALA A 11 -3.62 9.93 -7.65
CA ALA A 11 -2.98 10.60 -6.52
C ALA A 11 -4.04 11.05 -5.49
N HIS A 12 -5.14 11.67 -5.93
CA HIS A 12 -6.21 12.09 -5.02
C HIS A 12 -6.95 10.93 -4.38
N SER A 13 -7.07 9.79 -5.08
CA SER A 13 -7.75 8.60 -4.56
C SER A 13 -6.99 7.89 -3.44
N THR A 14 -5.70 8.18 -3.24
CA THR A 14 -4.82 7.45 -2.31
C THR A 14 -4.29 8.30 -1.16
N LEU A 15 -4.37 9.63 -1.26
CA LEU A 15 -3.74 10.56 -0.31
C LEU A 15 -4.21 10.37 1.13
N ASP A 16 -5.52 10.33 1.39
CA ASP A 16 -6.07 10.25 2.75
C ASP A 16 -5.65 8.95 3.45
N ALA A 17 -5.76 7.82 2.75
CA ALA A 17 -5.35 6.52 3.28
C ALA A 17 -3.85 6.45 3.56
N LEU A 18 -3.00 6.97 2.65
CA LEU A 18 -1.56 7.06 2.86
C LEU A 18 -1.21 7.98 4.04
N TRP A 19 -1.90 9.13 4.15
CA TRP A 19 -1.68 10.09 5.23
C TRP A 19 -1.98 9.47 6.59
N VAL A 20 -3.18 8.90 6.77
CA VAL A 20 -3.56 8.21 8.02
C VAL A 20 -2.57 7.10 8.36
N LEU A 21 -2.16 6.32 7.36
CA LEU A 21 -1.22 5.22 7.55
C LEU A 21 0.14 5.71 8.06
N TYR A 22 0.74 6.72 7.43
CA TYR A 22 2.05 7.26 7.83
C TYR A 22 2.02 8.15 9.08
N ASP A 23 0.92 8.83 9.34
CA ASP A 23 0.79 9.75 10.47
C ASP A 23 0.47 9.04 11.78
N ARG A 24 -0.41 8.02 11.72
CA ARG A 24 -1.03 7.44 12.93
C ARG A 24 -0.75 5.96 13.13
N VAL A 25 -0.30 5.22 12.11
CA VAL A 25 -0.26 3.74 12.16
C VAL A 25 1.14 3.17 12.03
N LEU A 26 1.90 3.53 11.00
CA LEU A 26 3.20 2.92 10.72
C LEU A 26 4.23 3.31 11.77
N ARG A 27 4.96 2.31 12.28
CA ARG A 27 6.17 2.51 13.08
C ARG A 27 7.36 2.69 12.16
N VAL A 28 7.50 3.86 11.54
CA VAL A 28 8.68 4.24 10.74
C VAL A 28 8.81 5.75 10.65
N THR A 29 10.03 6.24 10.76
CA THR A 29 10.44 7.64 10.59
C THR A 29 11.76 7.67 9.80
N PRO A 30 12.22 8.85 9.33
CA PRO A 30 13.53 8.97 8.69
C PRO A 30 14.67 8.44 9.58
N ASP A 31 14.61 8.66 10.89
CA ASP A 31 15.62 8.21 11.85
C ASP A 31 15.59 6.71 12.14
N THR A 32 14.48 6.04 11.82
CA THR A 32 14.26 4.61 12.13
C THR A 32 14.19 3.73 10.88
N VAL A 33 14.51 4.26 9.70
CA VAL A 33 14.42 3.54 8.41
C VAL A 33 15.31 2.29 8.34
N ASP A 34 16.38 2.24 9.13
CA ASP A 34 17.26 1.08 9.21
C ASP A 34 16.96 0.16 10.41
N ASP A 35 15.97 0.50 11.24
CA ASP A 35 15.57 -0.35 12.37
C ASP A 35 14.97 -1.68 11.86
N PRO A 36 15.51 -2.85 12.24
CA PRO A 36 14.89 -4.13 11.87
C PRO A 36 13.46 -4.28 12.40
N GLY A 37 13.12 -3.63 13.51
CA GLY A 37 11.81 -3.66 14.16
C GLY A 37 10.74 -2.74 13.54
N ARG A 38 11.08 -1.90 12.55
CA ARG A 38 10.10 -0.98 11.94
C ARG A 38 9.07 -1.70 11.09
N ASP A 39 7.91 -1.08 10.91
CA ASP A 39 6.95 -1.55 9.91
C ASP A 39 7.49 -1.29 8.47
N ARG A 40 7.11 -2.15 7.52
CA ARG A 40 7.44 -2.01 6.09
C ARG A 40 6.21 -1.55 5.31
N PHE A 41 6.38 -0.62 4.36
CA PHE A 41 5.31 -0.17 3.48
C PHE A 41 5.69 -0.32 2.01
N LEU A 42 4.88 -1.06 1.26
CA LEU A 42 5.07 -1.35 -0.15
C LEU A 42 3.97 -0.64 -0.96
N LEU A 43 4.34 0.32 -1.81
CA LEU A 43 3.42 0.89 -2.79
C LEU A 43 3.42 0.01 -4.05
N SER A 44 2.49 -0.95 -4.13
CA SER A 44 2.36 -1.86 -5.28
C SER A 44 1.78 -1.15 -6.51
N LYS A 45 0.73 -0.35 -6.29
CA LYS A 45 0.15 0.57 -7.29
C LYS A 45 1.12 1.73 -7.57
N GLY A 46 2.25 1.40 -8.18
CA GLY A 46 3.36 2.33 -8.40
C GLY A 46 3.06 3.41 -9.42
N HIS A 47 2.00 3.28 -10.21
CA HIS A 47 1.61 4.29 -11.20
C HIS A 47 0.96 5.50 -10.54
N GLY A 48 1.54 6.68 -10.78
CA GLY A 48 1.07 7.93 -10.18
C GLY A 48 1.44 8.09 -8.70
N PRO A 49 2.73 7.92 -8.31
CA PRO A 49 3.18 7.91 -6.91
C PRO A 49 3.19 9.30 -6.24
N MET A 50 2.54 10.29 -6.85
CA MET A 50 2.62 11.69 -6.43
C MET A 50 2.14 11.90 -5.00
N ALA A 51 1.03 11.26 -4.62
CA ALA A 51 0.53 11.30 -3.25
C ALA A 51 1.51 10.65 -2.26
N TYR A 52 2.13 9.55 -2.66
CA TYR A 52 3.13 8.87 -1.85
C TYR A 52 4.37 9.73 -1.63
N TYR A 53 4.90 10.35 -2.68
CA TYR A 53 6.02 11.28 -2.57
C TYR A 53 5.67 12.51 -1.72
N ALA A 54 4.45 13.06 -1.85
CA ALA A 54 4.01 14.16 -1.02
C ALA A 54 3.97 13.77 0.47
N VAL A 55 3.48 12.56 0.79
CA VAL A 55 3.47 12.04 2.17
C VAL A 55 4.90 11.83 2.67
N LEU A 56 5.78 11.19 1.90
CA LEU A 56 7.18 10.99 2.29
C LEU A 56 7.91 12.31 2.56
N ALA A 57 7.73 13.31 1.69
CA ALA A 57 8.29 14.65 1.90
C ALA A 57 7.75 15.31 3.17
N ALA A 58 6.42 15.26 3.38
CA ALA A 58 5.77 15.83 4.56
C ALA A 58 6.19 15.12 5.87
N ARG A 59 6.57 13.84 5.79
CA ARG A 59 7.12 13.06 6.92
C ARG A 59 8.64 13.16 7.06
N GLY A 60 9.29 13.98 6.25
CA GLY A 60 10.72 14.28 6.35
C GLY A 60 11.65 13.20 5.79
N PHE A 61 11.16 12.25 4.99
CA PHE A 61 12.04 11.24 4.37
C PHE A 61 12.98 11.86 3.34
N PHE A 62 12.58 12.95 2.70
CA PHE A 62 13.43 13.75 1.82
C PHE A 62 12.94 15.20 1.78
N ASP A 63 13.78 16.10 1.27
CA ASP A 63 13.45 17.53 1.16
C ASP A 63 12.32 17.76 0.14
N GLN A 64 11.27 18.48 0.56
CA GLN A 64 10.16 18.90 -0.29
C GLN A 64 10.61 19.68 -1.54
N ALA A 65 11.81 20.28 -1.53
CA ALA A 65 12.42 20.94 -2.69
C ALA A 65 12.67 19.99 -3.87
N LEU A 66 12.63 18.66 -3.68
CA LEU A 66 12.71 17.67 -4.76
C LEU A 66 11.40 17.53 -5.54
N LEU A 67 10.24 17.85 -4.94
CA LEU A 67 8.92 17.64 -5.55
C LEU A 67 8.72 18.34 -6.90
N PRO A 68 9.20 19.58 -7.13
CA PRO A 68 9.13 20.23 -8.44
C PRO A 68 9.88 19.48 -9.55
N GLY A 69 10.89 18.68 -9.20
CA GLY A 69 11.68 17.89 -10.14
C GLY A 69 11.03 16.57 -10.58
N PHE A 70 9.82 16.24 -10.11
CA PHE A 70 9.14 14.98 -10.47
C PHE A 70 9.11 14.73 -11.99
N GLY A 71 9.58 13.55 -12.39
CA GLY A 71 9.62 13.12 -13.79
C GLY A 71 10.73 13.74 -14.65
N ALA A 72 11.57 14.63 -14.09
CA ALA A 72 12.76 15.11 -14.79
C ALA A 72 13.84 14.03 -14.89
N TYR A 73 14.70 14.11 -15.91
CA TYR A 73 15.70 13.08 -16.24
C TYR A 73 16.61 12.69 -15.05
N ASP A 74 17.13 13.66 -14.31
CA ASP A 74 18.02 13.44 -13.15
C ASP A 74 17.27 13.39 -11.81
N SER A 75 15.94 13.38 -11.83
CA SER A 75 15.16 13.38 -10.59
C SER A 75 15.10 11.99 -9.97
N PRO A 76 15.29 11.87 -8.64
CA PRO A 76 15.00 10.60 -7.97
C PRO A 76 13.51 10.28 -7.98
N LEU A 77 12.64 11.28 -8.19
CA LEU A 77 11.18 11.15 -8.15
C LEU A 77 10.65 10.82 -9.55
N GLY A 78 10.74 9.55 -9.94
CA GLY A 78 10.23 9.02 -11.20
C GLY A 78 8.71 8.76 -11.20
N HIS A 79 8.17 8.42 -12.38
CA HIS A 79 6.75 8.03 -12.54
C HIS A 79 6.36 6.73 -11.85
N HIS A 80 7.34 5.96 -11.43
CA HIS A 80 7.22 4.83 -10.52
C HIS A 80 8.29 4.96 -9.44
N PRO A 81 8.01 4.58 -8.18
CA PRO A 81 9.01 4.58 -7.12
C PRO A 81 10.18 3.66 -7.44
N ASP A 82 11.39 4.13 -7.11
CA ASP A 82 12.60 3.34 -7.11
C ASP A 82 13.19 3.34 -5.69
N ARG A 83 13.28 2.15 -5.07
CA ARG A 83 13.82 1.99 -3.71
C ARG A 83 15.28 2.43 -3.56
N LEU A 84 16.04 2.48 -4.66
CA LEU A 84 17.44 2.90 -4.63
C LEU A 84 17.58 4.42 -4.67
N LEU A 85 16.56 5.13 -5.16
CA LEU A 85 16.61 6.59 -5.37
C LEU A 85 15.74 7.36 -4.39
N VAL A 86 14.62 6.78 -3.92
CA VAL A 86 13.63 7.45 -3.08
C VAL A 86 13.76 6.97 -1.62
N PRO A 87 14.26 7.82 -0.70
CA PRO A 87 14.29 7.49 0.72
C PRO A 87 12.88 7.16 1.25
N GLY A 88 12.76 6.05 1.98
CA GLY A 88 11.50 5.56 2.54
C GLY A 88 10.69 4.65 1.60
N ALA A 89 11.08 4.50 0.33
CA ALA A 89 10.47 3.52 -0.58
C ALA A 89 11.08 2.13 -0.37
N GLU A 90 10.24 1.15 0.00
CA GLU A 90 10.72 -0.21 0.29
C GLU A 90 11.03 -1.01 -0.97
N ILE A 91 10.28 -0.77 -2.05
CA ILE A 91 10.37 -1.52 -3.32
C ILE A 91 10.43 -0.57 -4.51
N GLY A 92 11.10 -1.02 -5.58
CA GLY A 92 10.84 -0.48 -6.91
C GLY A 92 9.54 -1.07 -7.42
N SER A 93 8.56 -0.25 -7.81
CA SER A 93 7.26 -0.74 -8.29
C SER A 93 6.91 -0.21 -9.68
N GLY A 94 5.71 -0.53 -10.17
CA GLY A 94 5.20 -0.09 -11.48
C GLY A 94 4.66 -1.22 -12.35
N SER A 95 5.13 -2.45 -12.14
CA SER A 95 4.48 -3.64 -12.69
C SER A 95 3.41 -4.12 -11.72
N LEU A 96 2.15 -4.00 -12.15
CA LEU A 96 0.97 -4.42 -11.38
C LEU A 96 1.09 -5.88 -10.93
N GLY A 97 0.59 -6.18 -9.73
CA GLY A 97 0.49 -7.53 -9.20
C GLY A 97 1.72 -8.02 -8.44
N HIS A 98 2.82 -7.26 -8.39
CA HIS A 98 4.05 -7.72 -7.73
C HIS A 98 4.12 -7.40 -6.24
N GLY A 99 3.55 -6.28 -5.78
CA GLY A 99 3.76 -5.81 -4.41
C GLY A 99 3.13 -6.70 -3.35
N LEU A 100 1.95 -7.29 -3.58
CA LEU A 100 1.34 -8.20 -2.61
C LEU A 100 2.11 -9.53 -2.47
N PRO A 101 2.53 -10.21 -3.55
CA PRO A 101 3.48 -11.32 -3.44
C PRO A 101 4.80 -10.95 -2.74
N LEU A 102 5.36 -9.76 -3.03
CA LEU A 102 6.54 -9.26 -2.33
C LEU A 102 6.28 -9.05 -0.83
N ALA A 103 5.10 -8.54 -0.46
CA ALA A 103 4.70 -8.38 0.93
C ALA A 103 4.58 -9.72 1.67
N VAL A 104 3.99 -10.74 1.02
CA VAL A 104 3.96 -12.12 1.52
C VAL A 104 5.38 -12.63 1.78
N GLY A 105 6.28 -12.50 0.81
CA GLY A 105 7.68 -12.89 0.96
C GLY A 105 8.39 -12.13 2.08
N THR A 106 8.09 -10.85 2.24
CA THR A 106 8.67 -9.99 3.29
C THR A 106 8.25 -10.45 4.68
N VAL A 107 6.97 -10.76 4.90
CA VAL A 107 6.49 -11.32 6.18
C VAL A 107 7.18 -12.63 6.50
N LEU A 108 7.26 -13.54 5.53
CA LEU A 108 7.94 -14.83 5.70
C LEU A 108 9.43 -14.65 6.04
N GLY A 109 10.10 -13.71 5.36
CA GLY A 109 11.51 -13.39 5.61
C GLY A 109 11.75 -12.78 7.00
N LEU A 110 10.86 -11.92 7.48
CA LEU A 110 10.93 -11.37 8.85
C LEU A 110 10.71 -12.46 9.89
N ARG A 111 9.71 -13.34 9.71
CA ARG A 111 9.48 -14.48 10.60
C ARG A 111 10.67 -15.43 10.66
N ALA A 112 11.31 -15.70 9.53
CA ALA A 112 12.52 -16.54 9.47
C ALA A 112 13.70 -15.93 10.26
N GLN A 113 13.71 -14.60 10.44
CA GLN A 113 14.69 -13.88 11.27
C GLN A 113 14.25 -13.76 12.75
N GLY A 114 13.12 -14.33 13.13
CA GLY A 114 12.55 -14.20 14.48
C GLY A 114 11.82 -12.87 14.73
N LEU A 115 11.57 -12.07 13.70
CA LEU A 115 10.88 -10.79 13.79
C LEU A 115 9.39 -10.97 13.51
N THR A 116 8.62 -11.20 14.57
CA THR A 116 7.17 -11.48 14.51
C THR A 116 6.29 -10.28 14.86
N ASP A 117 6.88 -9.20 15.36
CA ASP A 117 6.17 -7.97 15.72
C ASP A 117 6.05 -6.94 14.58
N PRO A 118 7.05 -6.76 13.68
CA PRO A 118 6.95 -5.79 12.58
C PRO A 118 5.81 -6.13 11.61
N ARG A 119 5.04 -5.13 11.19
CA ARG A 119 3.96 -5.28 10.21
C ARG A 119 4.46 -4.96 8.81
N VAL A 120 3.91 -5.65 7.81
CA VAL A 120 4.14 -5.37 6.40
C VAL A 120 2.83 -4.89 5.80
N TRP A 121 2.84 -3.63 5.39
CA TRP A 121 1.73 -2.98 4.70
C TRP A 121 2.00 -2.97 3.20
N VAL A 122 0.97 -3.27 2.42
CA VAL A 122 1.00 -3.11 0.97
C VAL A 122 -0.25 -2.38 0.51
N LEU A 123 -0.06 -1.35 -0.32
CA LEU A 123 -1.14 -0.65 -1.00
C LEU A 123 -1.24 -1.14 -2.44
N ILE A 124 -2.39 -1.72 -2.78
CA ILE A 124 -2.75 -2.15 -4.13
C ILE A 124 -3.95 -1.35 -4.66
N GLY A 125 -4.08 -1.27 -5.98
CA GLY A 125 -5.31 -0.80 -6.61
C GLY A 125 -6.31 -1.93 -6.85
N ASP A 126 -7.59 -1.64 -6.92
CA ASP A 126 -8.62 -2.61 -7.32
C ASP A 126 -8.34 -3.28 -8.68
N ALA A 127 -7.94 -2.52 -9.71
CA ALA A 127 -7.59 -3.10 -11.02
C ALA A 127 -6.36 -4.00 -10.97
N GLU A 128 -5.51 -3.85 -9.95
CA GLU A 128 -4.38 -4.74 -9.73
C GLU A 128 -4.85 -6.15 -9.34
N LEU A 129 -6.08 -6.29 -8.82
CA LEU A 129 -6.67 -7.59 -8.50
C LEU A 129 -7.08 -8.40 -9.75
N ASP A 130 -6.97 -7.83 -10.95
CA ASP A 130 -7.07 -8.59 -12.20
C ASP A 130 -5.79 -9.42 -12.48
N GLU A 131 -4.66 -9.09 -11.83
CA GLU A 131 -3.39 -9.81 -11.99
C GLU A 131 -3.38 -11.13 -11.21
N GLY A 132 -3.01 -12.23 -11.87
CA GLY A 132 -3.04 -13.57 -11.29
C GLY A 132 -2.13 -13.75 -10.07
N SER A 133 -1.01 -13.03 -10.01
CA SER A 133 -0.09 -13.06 -8.87
C SER A 133 -0.74 -12.58 -7.56
N ASN A 134 -1.66 -11.62 -7.63
CA ASN A 134 -2.44 -11.21 -6.46
C ASN A 134 -3.39 -12.32 -6.01
N HIS A 135 -3.97 -13.09 -6.93
CA HIS A 135 -4.84 -14.22 -6.57
C HIS A 135 -4.04 -15.32 -5.84
N GLU A 136 -2.85 -15.64 -6.32
CA GLU A 136 -1.95 -16.60 -5.68
C GLU A 136 -1.56 -16.15 -4.27
N ALA A 137 -1.17 -14.87 -4.12
CA ALA A 137 -0.80 -14.31 -2.81
C ALA A 137 -1.98 -14.33 -1.81
N ILE A 138 -3.18 -13.98 -2.27
CA ILE A 138 -4.40 -13.96 -1.44
C ILE A 138 -4.78 -15.38 -1.01
N ALA A 139 -4.73 -16.33 -1.93
CA ALA A 139 -5.02 -17.74 -1.64
C ALA A 139 -4.01 -18.37 -0.66
N HIS A 140 -2.76 -17.91 -0.67
CA HIS A 140 -1.72 -18.42 0.23
C HIS A 140 -1.76 -17.79 1.63
N ALA A 141 -1.84 -16.46 1.72
CA ALA A 141 -1.58 -15.73 2.96
C ALA A 141 -2.59 -16.02 4.09
N GLY A 142 -3.86 -16.24 3.75
CA GLY A 142 -4.91 -16.55 4.72
C GLY A 142 -4.68 -17.90 5.41
N PRO A 143 -4.62 -19.03 4.67
CA PRO A 143 -4.30 -20.34 5.24
C PRO A 143 -2.94 -20.40 5.95
N ALA A 144 -1.97 -19.58 5.52
CA ALA A 144 -0.66 -19.48 6.17
C ALA A 144 -0.66 -18.63 7.47
N GLY A 145 -1.80 -18.02 7.84
CA GLY A 145 -1.92 -17.23 9.07
C GLY A 145 -0.92 -16.06 9.12
N LEU A 146 -0.77 -15.33 8.01
CA LEU A 146 0.17 -14.21 7.91
C LEU A 146 -0.38 -12.95 8.60
N GLU A 147 -0.60 -13.02 9.91
CA GLU A 147 -1.16 -11.93 10.72
C GLU A 147 -0.42 -10.58 10.60
N GLN A 148 0.89 -10.59 10.32
CA GLN A 148 1.68 -9.37 10.11
C GLN A 148 1.42 -8.69 8.75
N LEU A 149 0.66 -9.33 7.85
CA LEU A 149 0.36 -8.81 6.52
C LEU A 149 -0.92 -7.97 6.54
N HIS A 150 -0.77 -6.70 6.17
CA HIS A 150 -1.87 -5.76 6.02
C HIS A 150 -1.94 -5.29 4.57
N THR A 151 -3.10 -5.47 3.93
CA THR A 151 -3.35 -5.05 2.55
C THR A 151 -4.37 -3.92 2.54
N LEU A 152 -3.96 -2.76 2.06
CA LEU A 152 -4.84 -1.64 1.75
C LEU A 152 -5.19 -1.69 0.27
N VAL A 153 -6.47 -1.89 -0.04
CA VAL A 153 -6.99 -1.85 -1.41
C VAL A 153 -7.68 -0.52 -1.64
N ILE A 154 -7.24 0.22 -2.65
CA ILE A 154 -7.93 1.43 -3.10
C ILE A 154 -8.93 1.04 -4.17
N ASP A 155 -10.21 1.12 -3.83
CA ASP A 155 -11.34 0.75 -4.70
C ASP A 155 -11.96 2.01 -5.31
N ASN A 156 -11.59 2.31 -6.55
CA ASN A 156 -12.13 3.39 -7.36
C ASN A 156 -12.90 2.86 -8.59
N ALA A 157 -13.43 1.64 -8.48
CA ALA A 157 -14.21 0.95 -9.52
C ALA A 157 -13.53 0.92 -10.90
N SER A 158 -12.21 0.74 -10.94
CA SER A 158 -11.40 0.64 -12.15
C SER A 158 -11.04 -0.79 -12.56
N ALA A 159 -11.35 -1.80 -11.75
CA ALA A 159 -11.14 -3.20 -12.09
C ALA A 159 -11.98 -3.62 -13.32
N THR A 160 -11.38 -4.42 -14.20
CA THR A 160 -12.02 -4.87 -15.45
C THR A 160 -12.99 -6.01 -15.18
N HIS A 161 -12.56 -6.99 -14.40
CA HIS A 161 -13.37 -8.17 -14.12
C HIS A 161 -14.22 -7.98 -12.88
N GLY A 162 -13.65 -7.35 -11.85
CA GLY A 162 -14.27 -7.21 -10.54
C GLY A 162 -14.55 -8.57 -9.89
N TRP A 163 -14.91 -8.56 -8.61
CA TRP A 163 -15.17 -9.79 -7.85
C TRP A 163 -16.63 -9.88 -7.40
N PRO A 164 -17.33 -11.01 -7.67
CA PRO A 164 -18.68 -11.23 -7.18
C PRO A 164 -18.74 -11.12 -5.65
N GLY A 165 -19.69 -10.34 -5.14
CA GLY A 165 -19.81 -10.06 -3.70
C GLY A 165 -18.82 -9.01 -3.18
N GLY A 166 -17.99 -8.43 -4.04
CA GLY A 166 -17.06 -7.34 -3.70
C GLY A 166 -15.69 -7.82 -3.20
N ILE A 167 -14.75 -6.88 -3.14
CA ILE A 167 -13.35 -7.16 -2.84
C ILE A 167 -13.20 -7.80 -1.45
N ALA A 168 -13.80 -7.22 -0.41
CA ALA A 168 -13.70 -7.73 0.96
C ALA A 168 -14.23 -9.16 1.11
N SER A 169 -15.33 -9.51 0.41
CA SER A 169 -15.89 -10.87 0.44
C SER A 169 -14.91 -11.91 -0.10
N ARG A 170 -14.18 -11.58 -1.17
CA ARG A 170 -13.17 -12.48 -1.74
C ARG A 170 -11.98 -12.69 -0.79
N PHE A 171 -11.47 -11.63 -0.16
CA PHE A 171 -10.44 -11.76 0.87
C PHE A 171 -10.94 -12.64 2.04
N ALA A 172 -12.15 -12.38 2.54
CA ALA A 172 -12.75 -13.17 3.60
C ALA A 172 -12.89 -14.66 3.23
N SER A 173 -13.29 -14.95 1.99
CA SER A 173 -13.37 -16.33 1.47
C SER A 173 -12.02 -17.06 1.43
N ALA A 174 -10.91 -16.30 1.37
CA ALA A 174 -9.56 -16.81 1.40
C ALA A 174 -8.96 -16.86 2.83
N GLY A 175 -9.76 -16.65 3.89
CA GLY A 175 -9.29 -16.75 5.27
C GLY A 175 -8.70 -15.46 5.86
N TRP A 176 -8.96 -14.30 5.24
CA TRP A 176 -8.54 -13.00 5.75
C TRP A 176 -9.62 -12.38 6.65
N ASP A 177 -9.23 -11.49 7.55
CA ASP A 177 -10.17 -10.49 8.05
C ASP A 177 -10.22 -9.33 7.05
N ALA A 178 -11.42 -8.94 6.64
CA ALA A 178 -11.60 -7.96 5.58
C ALA A 178 -12.75 -6.99 5.89
N VAL A 179 -12.53 -5.71 5.62
CA VAL A 179 -13.52 -4.65 5.84
C VAL A 179 -13.49 -3.64 4.69
N THR A 180 -14.65 -3.07 4.38
CA THR A 180 -14.76 -1.94 3.45
C THR A 180 -15.14 -0.68 4.22
N VAL A 181 -14.42 0.42 3.97
CA VAL A 181 -14.63 1.72 4.61
C VAL A 181 -14.63 2.84 3.57
N ASP A 182 -15.13 4.01 3.96
CA ASP A 182 -14.96 5.24 3.18
C ASP A 182 -13.48 5.66 3.20
N GLY A 183 -12.86 5.72 2.02
CA GLY A 183 -11.46 6.10 1.87
C GLY A 183 -11.17 7.58 2.11
N ARG A 184 -12.20 8.41 2.38
CA ARG A 184 -12.08 9.83 2.75
C ARG A 184 -12.32 10.10 4.22
N ASP A 185 -12.82 9.11 4.97
CA ASP A 185 -13.00 9.22 6.41
C ASP A 185 -11.73 8.75 7.13
N HIS A 186 -10.96 9.72 7.63
CA HIS A 186 -9.70 9.44 8.33
C HIS A 186 -9.88 8.61 9.59
N GLU A 187 -11.01 8.74 10.27
CA GLU A 187 -11.25 7.97 11.49
C GLU A 187 -11.72 6.55 11.16
N ALA A 188 -12.56 6.38 10.14
CA ALA A 188 -12.92 5.04 9.66
C ALA A 188 -11.69 4.28 9.15
N LEU A 189 -10.79 4.95 8.41
CA LEU A 189 -9.51 4.39 7.97
C LEU A 189 -8.64 3.99 9.16
N HIS A 190 -8.44 4.90 10.12
CA HIS A 190 -7.63 4.63 11.30
C HIS A 190 -8.19 3.45 12.13
N GLN A 191 -9.50 3.42 12.35
CA GLN A 191 -10.17 2.33 13.04
C GLN A 191 -9.99 1.01 12.30
N ALA A 192 -10.16 0.99 10.98
CA ALA A 192 -9.95 -0.20 10.16
C ALA A 192 -8.49 -0.69 10.20
N PHE A 193 -7.51 0.22 10.21
CA PHE A 193 -6.09 -0.12 10.27
C PHE A 193 -5.62 -0.64 11.64
N THR A 194 -6.36 -0.38 12.70
CA THR A 194 -5.95 -0.67 14.09
C THR A 194 -6.84 -1.71 14.78
N THR A 195 -7.94 -2.13 14.16
CA THR A 195 -8.80 -3.20 14.68
C THR A 195 -8.03 -4.52 14.73
N PRO A 196 -7.98 -5.23 15.89
CA PRO A 196 -7.29 -6.51 15.99
C PRO A 196 -7.88 -7.61 15.10
N HIS A 197 -7.03 -8.42 14.49
CA HIS A 197 -7.38 -9.54 13.58
C HIS A 197 -6.53 -10.78 13.88
N PRO A 198 -6.64 -11.38 15.08
CA PRO A 198 -5.71 -12.40 15.56
C PRO A 198 -5.70 -13.64 14.65
N GLY A 199 -4.48 -14.08 14.29
CA GLY A 199 -4.25 -15.27 13.47
C GLY A 199 -4.55 -15.12 11.98
N LYS A 200 -4.94 -13.93 11.50
CA LYS A 200 -5.31 -13.71 10.09
C LYS A 200 -4.64 -12.47 9.51
N PRO A 201 -4.28 -12.49 8.22
CA PRO A 201 -3.92 -11.26 7.51
C PRO A 201 -5.15 -10.33 7.37
N LEU A 202 -4.90 -9.02 7.26
CA LEU A 202 -5.93 -7.98 7.17
C LEU A 202 -6.04 -7.41 5.75
N ALA A 203 -7.27 -7.25 5.26
CA ALA A 203 -7.57 -6.48 4.06
C ALA A 203 -8.53 -5.32 4.36
N VAL A 204 -8.08 -4.08 4.17
CA VAL A 204 -8.91 -2.89 4.25
C VAL A 204 -9.16 -2.37 2.85
N VAL A 205 -10.42 -2.39 2.42
CA VAL A 205 -10.87 -1.84 1.14
C VAL A 205 -11.35 -0.42 1.37
N ALA A 206 -10.54 0.56 1.00
CA ALA A 206 -10.89 1.97 1.03
C ALA A 206 -11.60 2.35 -0.28
N ARG A 207 -12.92 2.52 -0.20
CA ARG A 207 -13.72 2.93 -1.34
C ARG A 207 -13.62 4.44 -1.53
N VAL A 208 -13.35 4.86 -2.75
CA VAL A 208 -13.28 6.26 -3.15
C VAL A 208 -14.11 6.47 -4.41
N GLU A 209 -14.16 7.70 -4.93
CA GLU A 209 -14.96 8.01 -6.11
C GLU A 209 -14.48 7.21 -7.33
N PRO A 210 -15.42 6.78 -8.21
CA PRO A 210 -15.08 6.06 -9.42
C PRO A 210 -14.10 6.83 -10.30
N LYS A 211 -13.23 6.11 -10.99
CA LYS A 211 -12.40 6.67 -12.05
C LYS A 211 -13.30 7.06 -13.24
N ASN A 212 -13.46 8.37 -13.46
CA ASN A 212 -14.15 8.92 -14.65
C ASN A 212 -13.47 8.49 -15.96
#